data_AF-A0A2N2QPH7-F1
#
_entry.id   AF-A0A2N2QPH7-F1
#
_cell.length_a   1.000
_cell.length_b   1.000
_cell.length_c   1.000
_cell.angle_alpha   90.00
_cell.angle_beta   90.00
_cell.angle_gamma   90.00
#
_symmetry.space_group_name_H-M   'P 1'
#
loop_
_entity.id
_entity.type
_entity.pdbx_description
1 polymer ?
#
loop_
_entity_poly.entity_id
_entity_poly.type
_entity_poly.pdbx_seq_one_letter_code
_entity_poly.pdbx_strand_id
1 'polypeptide(L)'
;MMHYYRKPPVIGLLGMLVMNAHAVPAEGESCAQIREQITAQTGLLPKPDTVLLEKLGTHQECRFTSAEVYRAAYGDKPLPPREMREERHRHGDDDGD
;
A
#
# COMPACT_ATOMS: atom_id res chain seq x y z
N MET A 1 38.70 -22.41 -42.91
CA MET A 1 38.67 -21.01 -42.43
C MET A 1 37.34 -20.84 -41.71
N MET A 2 37.27 -20.97 -40.38
CA MET A 2 37.41 -19.87 -39.39
C MET A 2 36.50 -18.69 -39.78
N HIS A 3 35.43 -18.38 -39.06
CA HIS A 3 35.49 -17.70 -37.77
C HIS A 3 34.41 -18.16 -36.78
N TYR A 4 34.85 -18.54 -35.59
CA TYR A 4 34.03 -18.71 -34.39
C TYR A 4 33.64 -17.33 -33.84
N TYR A 5 32.34 -17.10 -33.59
CA TYR A 5 31.90 -16.00 -32.73
C TYR A 5 31.64 -16.51 -31.32
N ARG A 6 32.35 -15.90 -30.36
CA ARG A 6 32.47 -16.27 -28.95
C ARG A 6 32.07 -15.05 -28.10
N LYS A 7 31.36 -15.32 -26.98
CA LYS A 7 31.13 -14.53 -25.75
C LYS A 7 29.83 -13.69 -25.67
N PRO A 8 29.31 -13.39 -24.46
CA PRO A 8 29.59 -13.91 -23.09
C PRO A 8 28.34 -14.47 -22.37
N PRO A 9 28.50 -15.16 -21.22
CA PRO A 9 27.39 -15.52 -20.35
C PRO A 9 26.92 -14.28 -19.58
N VAL A 10 25.63 -13.95 -19.67
CA VAL A 10 25.00 -12.99 -18.76
C VAL A 10 24.73 -13.72 -17.45
N ILE A 11 25.55 -13.43 -16.46
CA ILE A 11 25.32 -13.73 -15.05
C ILE A 11 24.08 -12.94 -14.64
N GLY A 12 22.93 -13.61 -14.65
CA GLY A 12 21.69 -13.09 -14.09
C GLY A 12 21.69 -13.28 -12.57
N LEU A 13 21.72 -12.16 -11.87
CA LEU A 13 21.69 -11.99 -10.42
C LEU A 13 20.86 -13.03 -9.64
N LEU A 14 21.43 -13.44 -8.50
CA LEU A 14 20.72 -13.94 -7.33
C LEU A 14 19.44 -13.12 -7.06
N GLY A 15 18.29 -13.76 -7.20
CA GLY A 15 17.09 -13.37 -6.48
C GLY A 15 16.95 -14.31 -5.28
N MET A 16 17.37 -13.88 -4.10
CA MET A 16 16.99 -14.55 -2.85
C MET A 16 15.47 -14.54 -2.72
N LEU A 17 14.82 -15.66 -2.99
CA LEU A 17 13.48 -15.92 -2.47
C LEU A 17 13.66 -16.29 -1.01
N VAL A 18 13.54 -15.29 -0.14
CA VAL A 18 13.42 -15.48 1.30
C VAL A 18 12.18 -16.34 1.52
N MET A 19 12.38 -17.52 2.11
CA MET A 19 11.32 -18.40 2.57
C MET A 19 10.47 -17.63 3.57
N ASN A 20 9.28 -17.20 3.17
CA ASN A 20 8.26 -16.81 4.15
C ASN A 20 7.78 -18.11 4.80
N ALA A 21 8.18 -18.33 6.05
CA ALA A 21 7.61 -19.35 6.89
C ALA A 21 6.13 -19.01 7.11
N HIS A 22 5.26 -19.61 6.30
CA HIS A 22 3.83 -19.57 6.51
C HIS A 22 3.55 -20.39 7.77
N ALA A 23 3.43 -19.72 8.92
CA ALA A 23 2.73 -20.29 10.06
C ALA A 23 1.34 -20.68 9.54
N VAL A 24 1.05 -21.98 9.47
CA VAL A 24 -0.29 -22.49 9.14
C VAL A 24 -1.19 -22.06 10.28
N PRO A 25 -2.10 -21.08 10.11
CA PRO A 25 -3.07 -20.79 11.14
C PRO A 25 -4.14 -21.88 11.05
N ALA A 26 -4.58 -22.34 12.21
CA ALA A 26 -5.73 -23.22 12.39
C ALA A 26 -6.97 -22.70 11.64
N GLU A 27 -7.88 -23.61 11.28
CA GLU A 27 -9.15 -23.45 10.53
C GLU A 27 -9.84 -22.07 10.63
N GLY A 28 -9.26 -21.08 9.96
CA GLY A 28 -9.60 -19.67 10.06
C GLY A 28 -8.93 -18.92 8.90
N GLU A 29 -9.49 -17.77 8.53
CA GLU A 29 -8.98 -17.01 7.39
C GLU A 29 -7.51 -16.64 7.60
N SER A 30 -6.70 -16.88 6.58
CA SER A 30 -5.28 -16.54 6.59
C SER A 30 -5.06 -15.03 6.50
N CYS A 31 -3.91 -14.54 6.98
CA CYS A 31 -3.52 -13.14 6.82
C CYS A 31 -3.63 -12.64 5.37
N ALA A 32 -3.30 -13.50 4.39
CA ALA A 32 -3.38 -13.17 2.97
C ALA A 32 -4.83 -12.92 2.53
N GLN A 33 -5.76 -13.81 2.91
CA GLN A 33 -7.18 -13.66 2.63
C GLN A 33 -7.77 -12.39 3.27
N ILE A 34 -7.34 -12.06 4.48
CA ILE A 34 -7.76 -10.83 5.15
C ILE A 34 -7.25 -9.60 4.38
N ARG A 35 -5.99 -9.60 3.92
CA ARG A 35 -5.46 -8.49 3.09
C ARG A 35 -6.17 -8.35 1.76
N GLU A 36 -6.57 -9.46 1.13
CA GLU A 36 -7.38 -9.45 -0.08
C GLU A 36 -8.75 -8.80 0.19
N GLN A 37 -9.43 -9.14 1.28
CA GLN A 37 -10.68 -8.49 1.70
C GLN A 37 -10.50 -6.98 1.92
N ILE A 38 -9.43 -6.57 2.60
CA ILE A 38 -9.12 -5.14 2.82
C ILE A 38 -8.88 -4.44 1.47
N THR A 39 -8.14 -5.06 0.56
CA THR A 39 -7.80 -4.48 -0.75
C THR A 39 -9.02 -4.38 -1.65
N ALA A 40 -9.96 -5.33 -1.55
CA ALA A 40 -11.20 -5.33 -2.29
C ALA A 40 -12.20 -4.26 -1.83
N GLN A 41 -12.01 -3.66 -0.65
CA GLN A 41 -12.80 -2.49 -0.26
C GLN A 41 -12.52 -1.31 -1.19
N THR A 42 -13.60 -0.80 -1.77
CA THR A 42 -13.61 0.37 -2.65
C THR A 42 -14.65 1.36 -2.18
N GLY A 43 -14.37 2.64 -2.40
CA GLY A 43 -15.23 3.73 -1.95
C GLY A 43 -15.11 4.01 -0.45
N LEU A 44 -15.73 5.11 -0.03
CA LEU A 44 -15.78 5.53 1.37
C LEU A 44 -16.95 4.83 2.06
N LEU A 45 -16.68 4.20 3.20
CA LEU A 45 -17.74 3.68 4.05
C LEU A 45 -18.37 4.83 4.87
N PRO A 46 -19.72 4.91 4.94
CA PRO A 46 -20.40 5.94 5.73
C PRO A 46 -20.24 5.72 7.26
N LYS A 47 -19.86 4.52 7.67
CA LYS A 47 -19.61 4.13 9.06
C LYS A 47 -18.48 3.09 9.12
N PRO A 48 -17.75 2.99 10.23
CA PRO A 48 -16.69 1.99 10.39
C PRO A 48 -17.22 0.56 10.22
N ASP A 49 -16.50 -0.29 9.49
CA ASP A 49 -16.71 -1.74 9.53
C ASP A 49 -16.05 -2.35 10.78
N THR A 50 -16.85 -2.44 11.84
CA THR A 50 -16.39 -2.99 13.13
C THR A 50 -16.13 -4.49 13.08
N VAL A 51 -16.77 -5.23 12.17
CA VAL A 51 -16.59 -6.68 12.03
C VAL A 51 -15.22 -6.96 11.45
N LEU A 52 -14.84 -6.23 10.40
CA LEU A 52 -13.50 -6.39 9.83
C LEU A 52 -12.42 -5.88 10.78
N LEU A 53 -12.67 -4.80 11.52
CA LEU A 53 -11.76 -4.32 12.57
C LEU A 53 -11.54 -5.34 13.70
N GLU A 54 -12.60 -6.01 14.16
CA GLU A 54 -12.49 -7.08 15.15
C GLU A 54 -11.62 -8.22 14.61
N LYS A 55 -11.83 -8.61 13.35
CA LYS A 55 -10.99 -9.61 12.67
C LYS A 55 -9.50 -9.20 12.64
N LEU A 56 -9.17 -7.94 12.37
CA LEU A 56 -7.77 -7.49 12.44
C LEU A 56 -7.21 -7.59 13.86
N GLY A 57 -8.04 -7.32 14.87
CA GLY A 57 -7.66 -7.38 16.28
C GLY A 57 -7.44 -8.81 16.80
N THR A 58 -8.11 -9.81 16.23
CA THR A 58 -7.87 -11.24 16.55
C THR A 58 -6.62 -11.78 15.85
N HIS A 59 -6.18 -11.14 14.76
CA HIS A 59 -5.05 -11.56 13.92
C HIS A 59 -3.82 -10.64 14.07
N GLN A 60 -3.38 -10.38 15.30
CA GLN A 60 -2.26 -9.47 15.58
C GLN A 60 -0.91 -9.98 15.03
N GLU A 61 -0.79 -11.29 14.82
CA GLU A 61 0.36 -11.94 14.18
C GLU A 61 0.57 -11.48 12.74
N CYS A 62 -0.49 -11.03 12.04
CA CYS A 62 -0.43 -10.63 10.64
C CYS A 62 0.23 -9.27 10.40
N ARG A 63 0.47 -8.49 11.47
CA ARG A 63 1.15 -7.17 11.44
C ARG A 63 0.57 -6.22 10.38
N PHE A 64 -0.76 -6.07 10.36
CA PHE A 64 -1.42 -5.12 9.47
C PHE A 64 -0.91 -3.69 9.69
N THR A 65 -0.68 -2.99 8.59
CA THR A 65 -0.26 -1.59 8.57
C THR A 65 -1.41 -0.67 8.98
N SER A 66 -1.08 0.55 9.41
CA SER A 66 -2.10 1.57 9.71
C SER A 66 -2.99 1.89 8.50
N ALA A 67 -2.44 1.80 7.27
CA ALA A 67 -3.20 1.97 6.03
C ALA A 67 -4.21 0.85 5.81
N GLU A 68 -3.82 -0.41 6.07
CA GLU A 68 -4.73 -1.56 5.99
C GLU A 68 -5.82 -1.49 7.06
N VAL A 69 -5.48 -1.12 8.30
CA VAL A 69 -6.45 -0.93 9.39
C VAL A 69 -7.42 0.20 9.07
N TYR A 70 -6.92 1.33 8.54
CA TYR A 70 -7.77 2.44 8.12
C TYR A 70 -8.71 2.02 6.98
N ARG A 71 -8.18 1.35 5.96
CA ARG A 71 -8.98 0.89 4.82
C ARG A 71 -10.02 -0.13 5.26
N ALA A 72 -9.67 -1.05 6.14
CA ALA A 72 -10.61 -2.00 6.71
C ALA A 72 -11.79 -1.31 7.41
N ALA A 73 -11.53 -0.22 8.13
CA ALA A 73 -12.55 0.51 8.85
C ALA A 73 -13.38 1.41 7.94
N TYR A 74 -12.74 2.19 7.07
CA TYR A 74 -13.38 3.34 6.39
C TYR A 74 -13.40 3.23 4.86
N GLY A 75 -12.83 2.18 4.29
CA GLY A 75 -12.64 2.04 2.85
C GLY A 75 -11.54 2.95 2.31
N ASP A 76 -11.75 3.53 1.14
CA ASP A 76 -10.76 4.42 0.52
C ASP A 76 -10.50 5.68 1.34
N LYS A 77 -9.27 6.19 1.31
CA LYS A 77 -8.94 7.46 1.95
C LYS A 77 -9.56 8.60 1.12
N PRO A 78 -10.29 9.55 1.74
CA PRO A 78 -10.81 10.68 0.99
C PRO A 78 -9.64 11.49 0.42
N LEU A 79 -9.73 11.82 -0.88
CA LEU A 79 -8.79 12.74 -1.49
C LEU A 79 -8.93 14.09 -0.78
N PRO A 80 -7.82 14.76 -0.42
CA PRO A 80 -7.92 16.11 0.12
C PRO A 80 -8.69 16.96 -0.88
N PRO A 81 -9.60 17.84 -0.42
CA PRO A 81 -10.20 18.81 -1.32
C PRO A 81 -9.06 19.52 -2.04
N ARG A 82 -9.14 19.62 -3.36
CA ARG A 82 -8.18 20.42 -4.14
C ARG A 82 -8.26 21.82 -3.55
N GLU A 83 -7.29 22.19 -2.71
CA GLU A 83 -7.12 23.57 -2.30
C GLU A 83 -6.99 24.35 -3.61
N MET A 84 -7.98 25.22 -3.88
CA MET A 84 -7.77 26.29 -4.83
C MET A 84 -6.62 27.08 -4.24
N ARG A 85 -5.43 26.84 -4.81
CA ARG A 85 -4.22 27.60 -4.54
C ARG A 85 -4.58 29.04 -4.88
N GLU A 86 -5.07 29.78 -3.90
CA GLU A 86 -5.17 31.23 -3.98
C GLU A 86 -3.73 31.70 -4.16
N GLU A 87 -3.37 31.90 -5.43
CA GLU A 87 -2.29 32.76 -5.84
C GLU A 87 -2.54 34.08 -5.10
N ARG A 88 -1.89 34.25 -3.95
CA ARG A 88 -1.59 35.58 -3.42
C ARG A 88 -0.63 36.20 -4.43
N HIS A 89 -1.24 36.74 -5.47
CA HIS A 89 -0.64 37.64 -6.43
C HIS A 89 0.03 38.74 -5.62
N ARG A 90 1.36 38.79 -5.77
CA ARG A 90 2.16 40.00 -5.96
C ARG A 90 1.45 41.29 -5.53
N HIS A 91 1.79 41.77 -4.36
CA HIS A 91 1.82 43.21 -4.11
C HIS A 91 3.26 43.53 -3.73
N GLY A 92 4.11 43.55 -4.76
CA GLY A 92 5.30 44.37 -4.72
C GLY A 92 4.82 45.74 -5.12
N ASP A 93 4.54 46.57 -4.12
CA ASP A 93 4.51 48.01 -4.30
C ASP A 93 5.83 48.50 -3.73
N ASP A 94 6.79 48.60 -4.67
CA ASP A 94 7.87 49.56 -4.64
C ASP A 94 7.28 50.97 -4.87
N ASP A 95 8.07 52.01 -4.56
CA ASP A 95 7.89 53.43 -4.89
C ASP A 95 7.25 54.38 -3.83
N GLY A 96 8.13 55.05 -3.06
CA GLY A 96 8.24 56.53 -3.06
C GLY A 96 7.60 57.36 -1.94
N ASP A 97 8.40 57.79 -0.94
CA ASP A 97 8.87 59.18 -0.69
C ASP A 97 9.81 59.22 0.55
#